data_AF-A0A8T3NUG4-F1
#
_entry.id   AF-A0A8T3NUG4-F1
#
_cell.length_a   1.000
_cell.length_b   1.000
_cell.length_c   1.000
_cell.angle_alpha   90.00
_cell.angle_beta   90.00
_cell.angle_gamma   90.00
#
_symmetry.space_group_name_H-M   'P 1'
#
loop_
_entity.id
_entity.type
_entity.pdbx_description
1 polymer ?
#
loop_
_entity_poly.entity_id
_entity_poly.type
_entity_poly.pdbx_seq_one_letter_code
_entity_poly.pdbx_strand_id
1 'polypeptide(L)'
;MTALGLQPRSTIWTRRLEAIQRVSAQLTRLGTLEEVATAICVETRQVIDYDNSRVYVIADDSVTLEPIAFRSERPEYAGETADGLRVRVGRA
;
A
#
# COMPACT_ATOMS: atom_id res chain seq x y z
N MET A 1 -35.90 -17.67 -2.79
CA MET A 1 -35.18 -17.17 -3.98
C MET A 1 -34.67 -15.76 -3.68
N THR A 2 -33.47 -15.73 -3.09
CA THR A 2 -32.43 -14.68 -3.05
C THR A 2 -32.81 -13.18 -2.98
N ALA A 3 -32.78 -12.62 -1.77
CA ALA A 3 -32.61 -11.19 -1.52
C ALA A 3 -31.11 -10.87 -1.43
N LEU A 4 -30.50 -10.49 -2.54
CA LEU A 4 -29.10 -10.07 -2.62
C LEU A 4 -29.05 -8.81 -3.49
N GLY A 5 -28.53 -7.70 -2.99
CA GLY A 5 -27.95 -6.72 -3.92
C GLY A 5 -27.89 -5.23 -3.56
N LEU A 6 -28.48 -4.72 -2.49
CA LEU A 6 -28.25 -3.30 -2.11
C LEU A 6 -27.92 -3.17 -0.63
N GLN A 7 -26.66 -3.40 -0.29
CA GLN A 7 -26.08 -2.73 0.88
C GLN A 7 -26.09 -1.22 0.57
N PRO A 8 -26.68 -0.36 1.42
CA PRO A 8 -26.71 1.07 1.17
C PRO A 8 -25.27 1.60 1.07
N ARG A 9 -24.98 2.46 0.09
CA ARG A 9 -23.63 3.02 -0.15
C ARG A 9 -22.98 3.60 1.11
N SER A 10 -23.77 4.01 2.09
CA SER A 10 -23.33 4.50 3.41
C SER A 10 -22.50 3.46 4.19
N THR A 11 -22.90 2.19 4.24
CA THR A 11 -22.17 1.18 5.03
C THR A 11 -20.82 0.81 4.43
N ILE A 12 -20.69 0.79 3.10
CA ILE A 12 -19.40 0.54 2.43
C ILE A 12 -18.43 1.70 2.67
N TRP A 13 -18.93 2.94 2.61
CA TRP A 13 -18.14 4.13 2.87
C TRP A 13 -17.64 4.21 4.32
N THR A 14 -18.51 3.92 5.29
CA THR A 14 -18.14 3.87 6.71
C THR A 14 -17.06 2.84 6.98
N ARG A 15 -17.18 1.61 6.43
CA ARG A 15 -16.14 0.56 6.60
C ARG A 15 -14.78 0.98 6.05
N ARG A 16 -14.75 1.68 4.91
CA ARG A 16 -13.49 2.20 4.34
C ARG A 16 -12.87 3.28 5.23
N LEU A 17 -13.68 4.18 5.77
CA LEU A 17 -13.21 5.19 6.72
C LEU A 17 -12.67 4.57 8.01
N GLU A 18 -13.36 3.58 8.56
CA GLU A 18 -12.89 2.83 9.74
C GLU A 18 -11.56 2.11 9.47
N ALA A 19 -11.41 1.51 8.29
CA ALA A 19 -10.15 0.90 7.87
C ALA A 19 -9.03 1.96 7.80
N ILE A 20 -9.27 3.10 7.12
CA ILE A 20 -8.30 4.20 7.04
C ILE A 20 -7.89 4.71 8.42
N GLN A 21 -8.84 4.89 9.34
CA GLN A 21 -8.55 5.33 10.71
C GLN A 21 -7.70 4.31 11.47
N ARG A 22 -7.99 3.01 11.32
CA ARG A 22 -7.20 1.93 11.92
C ARG A 22 -5.76 1.92 11.40
N VAL A 23 -5.57 2.01 10.08
CA VAL A 23 -4.25 2.10 9.46
C VAL A 23 -3.51 3.31 10.02
N SER A 24 -4.15 4.49 10.01
CA SER A 24 -3.55 5.73 10.50
C SER A 24 -3.10 5.62 11.95
N ALA A 25 -3.93 5.06 12.84
CA ALA A 25 -3.59 4.87 14.24
C ALA A 25 -2.44 3.88 14.45
N GLN A 26 -2.32 2.85 13.59
CA GLN A 26 -1.19 1.93 13.60
C GLN A 26 0.10 2.62 13.17
N LEU A 27 0.06 3.40 12.09
CA LEU A 27 1.22 4.14 11.58
C LEU A 27 1.79 5.14 12.61
N THR A 28 0.94 5.83 13.38
CA THR A 28 1.39 6.77 14.43
C THR A 28 2.20 6.11 15.55
N ARG A 29 2.11 4.78 15.72
CA ARG A 29 2.85 4.04 16.76
C ARG A 29 4.18 3.46 16.27
N LEU A 30 4.48 3.55 14.97
CA LEU A 30 5.68 2.99 14.37
C LEU A 30 6.83 4.01 14.45
N GLY A 31 8.03 3.52 14.74
CA GLY A 31 9.18 4.36 15.06
C GLY A 31 10.11 4.61 13.88
N THR A 32 10.02 3.79 12.82
CA THR A 32 10.91 3.89 11.66
C THR A 32 10.16 4.01 10.34
N LEU A 33 10.86 4.52 9.34
CA LEU A 33 10.35 4.67 7.98
C LEU A 33 10.00 3.31 7.36
N GLU A 34 10.83 2.30 7.57
CA GLU A 34 10.66 0.93 7.05
C GLU A 34 9.43 0.25 7.66
N GLU A 35 9.20 0.44 8.96
CA GLU A 35 8.00 -0.07 9.64
C GLU A 35 6.74 0.56 9.05
N VAL A 36 6.74 1.89 8.89
CA VAL A 36 5.63 2.64 8.26
C VAL A 36 5.39 2.16 6.83
N ALA A 37 6.45 2.02 6.03
CA ALA A 37 6.39 1.55 4.65
C ALA A 37 5.74 0.17 4.53
N THR A 38 6.21 -0.76 5.36
CA THR A 38 5.71 -2.13 5.42
C THR A 38 4.25 -2.16 5.82
N ALA A 39 3.88 -1.39 6.86
CA ALA A 39 2.50 -1.29 7.30
C ALA A 39 1.58 -0.71 6.20
N ILE A 40 2.02 0.31 5.45
CA ILE A 40 1.25 0.81 4.29
C ILE A 40 1.01 -0.31 3.27
N CYS A 41 2.06 -1.06 2.91
CA CYS A 41 1.97 -2.20 1.98
C CYS A 41 1.10 -3.35 2.48
N VAL A 42 0.89 -3.52 3.78
CA VAL A 42 0.04 -4.59 4.33
C VAL A 42 -1.40 -4.11 4.49
N GLU A 43 -1.58 -2.93 5.08
CA GLU A 43 -2.88 -2.44 5.53
C GLU A 43 -3.71 -1.84 4.38
N THR A 44 -3.07 -1.31 3.32
CA THR A 44 -3.79 -0.78 2.14
C THR A 44 -4.71 -1.83 1.51
N ARG A 45 -4.38 -3.12 1.64
CA ARG A 45 -5.19 -4.24 1.12
C ARG A 45 -6.54 -4.35 1.81
N GLN A 46 -6.64 -3.93 3.08
CA GLN A 46 -7.91 -3.91 3.80
C GLN A 46 -8.88 -2.86 3.24
N VAL A 47 -8.36 -1.89 2.49
CA VAL A 47 -9.13 -0.78 1.92
C VAL A 47 -9.41 -1.00 0.43
N ILE A 48 -8.42 -1.50 -0.33
CA ILE A 48 -8.50 -1.71 -1.79
C ILE A 48 -7.78 -2.99 -2.23
N ASP A 49 -8.29 -3.61 -3.29
CA ASP A 49 -7.61 -4.72 -3.97
C ASP A 49 -6.51 -4.18 -4.90
N TYR A 50 -5.35 -4.84 -4.91
CA TYR A 50 -4.21 -4.61 -5.81
C TYR A 50 -3.39 -5.89 -6.03
N ASP A 51 -2.76 -6.05 -7.20
CA ASP A 51 -1.83 -7.16 -7.47
C ASP A 51 -0.42 -6.92 -6.90
N ASN A 52 -0.02 -5.64 -6.83
CA ASN A 52 1.28 -5.19 -6.35
C ASN A 52 1.15 -3.86 -5.57
N SER A 53 1.91 -3.70 -4.50
CA SER A 53 2.07 -2.44 -3.77
C SER A 53 3.54 -2.16 -3.53
N ARG A 54 3.97 -0.91 -3.75
CA ARG A 54 5.34 -0.45 -3.48
C ARG A 54 5.30 0.94 -2.87
N VAL A 55 6.14 1.17 -1.87
CA VAL A 55 6.35 2.48 -1.26
C VAL A 55 7.76 2.92 -1.61
N TYR A 56 7.87 4.14 -2.13
CA TYR A 56 9.14 4.76 -2.48
C TYR A 56 9.39 6.00 -1.64
N VAL A 57 10.65 6.27 -1.36
CA VAL A 57 11.12 7.58 -0.88
C VAL A 57 12.01 8.21 -1.95
N ILE A 58 11.86 9.51 -2.12
CA ILE A 58 12.77 10.29 -2.96
C ILE A 58 14.11 10.35 -2.23
N ALA A 59 15.16 9.85 -2.86
CA ALA A 59 16.52 9.94 -2.35
C ALA A 59 16.98 11.41 -2.27
N ASP A 60 18.08 11.64 -1.56
CA ASP A 60 18.65 12.99 -1.39
C ASP A 60 19.00 13.68 -2.72
N ASP A 61 19.25 12.90 -3.77
CA ASP A 61 19.50 13.41 -5.13
C ASP A 61 18.25 14.01 -5.82
N SER A 62 17.07 13.91 -5.18
CA SER A 62 15.78 14.40 -5.65
C SER A 62 15.29 13.82 -6.99
N VAL A 63 15.97 12.81 -7.52
CA VAL A 63 15.67 12.23 -8.84
C VAL A 63 15.55 10.72 -8.81
N THR A 64 16.00 10.06 -7.74
CA THR A 64 15.93 8.62 -7.55
C THR A 64 14.82 8.28 -6.56
N LEU A 65 14.03 7.26 -6.90
CA LEU A 65 13.00 6.68 -6.05
C LEU A 65 13.53 5.36 -5.48
N GLU A 66 13.80 5.37 -4.18
CA GLU A 66 14.26 4.21 -3.43
C GLU A 66 13.08 3.42 -2.89
N PRO A 67 12.92 2.14 -3.27
CA PRO A 67 11.86 1.30 -2.74
C PRO A 67 12.18 0.92 -1.29
N ILE A 68 11.35 1.40 -0.36
CA ILE A 68 11.49 1.16 1.10
C ILE A 68 10.63 -0.01 1.57
N ALA A 69 9.56 -0.33 0.85
CA ALA A 69 8.77 -1.54 1.03
C ALA A 69 8.06 -1.91 -0.26
N PHE A 70 7.89 -3.20 -0.51
CA PHE A 70 7.12 -3.69 -1.64
C PHE A 70 6.54 -5.06 -1.31
N ARG A 71 5.36 -5.33 -1.85
CA ARG A 71 4.64 -6.58 -1.66
C ARG A 71 3.88 -6.93 -2.95
N SER A 72 4.05 -8.17 -3.36
CA SER A 72 3.47 -8.71 -4.59
C SER A 72 2.82 -10.05 -4.31
N GLU A 73 1.62 -10.24 -4.85
CA GLU A 73 0.84 -11.48 -4.65
C GLU A 73 0.86 -12.39 -5.89
N ARG A 74 1.37 -11.89 -7.03
CA ARG A 74 1.48 -12.66 -8.27
C ARG A 74 2.87 -13.29 -8.39
N PRO A 75 2.96 -14.56 -8.85
CA PRO A 75 4.23 -15.20 -9.19
C PRO A 75 5.03 -14.42 -10.24
N GLU A 76 4.35 -13.64 -11.09
CA GLU A 76 4.96 -12.78 -12.12
C GLU A 76 5.89 -11.71 -11.55
N TYR A 77 5.71 -11.34 -10.28
CA TYR A 77 6.55 -10.41 -9.54
C TYR A 77 7.43 -11.13 -8.50
N ALA A 78 7.48 -12.46 -8.53
CA ALA A 78 8.36 -13.23 -7.65
C ALA A 78 9.81 -13.00 -8.07
N GLY A 79 10.61 -12.42 -7.16
CA GLY A 79 12.01 -12.08 -7.41
C GLY A 79 12.29 -10.59 -7.58
N GLU A 80 11.29 -9.73 -7.36
CA GLU A 80 11.54 -8.29 -7.20
C GLU A 80 12.56 -8.04 -6.09
N THR A 81 13.55 -7.22 -6.42
CA THR A 81 14.56 -6.75 -5.48
C THR A 81 14.48 -5.23 -5.38
N ALA A 82 14.93 -4.67 -4.25
CA ALA A 82 15.00 -3.22 -4.10
C ALA A 82 15.82 -2.58 -5.24
N ASP A 83 16.92 -3.20 -5.65
CA ASP A 83 17.75 -2.70 -6.75
C ASP A 83 17.03 -2.73 -8.10
N GLY A 84 16.27 -3.79 -8.38
CA GLY A 84 15.50 -3.91 -9.63
C GLY A 84 14.30 -2.97 -9.69
N LEU A 85 13.80 -2.53 -8.53
CA LEU A 85 12.67 -1.61 -8.41
C LEU A 85 13.09 -0.14 -8.32
N ARG A 86 14.38 0.17 -8.17
CA ARG A 86 14.89 1.54 -8.15
C ARG A 86 14.65 2.21 -9.50
N VAL A 87 13.95 3.34 -9.48
CA VAL A 87 13.60 4.09 -10.69
C VAL A 87 13.89 5.58 -10.52
N ARG A 88 13.89 6.32 -11.62
CA ARG A 88 14.03 7.79 -11.59
C ARG A 88 12.67 8.46 -11.67
N VAL A 89 12.51 9.58 -10.98
CA VAL A 89 11.32 10.43 -11.09
C VAL A 89 11.10 10.79 -12.56
N GLY A 90 9.88 10.57 -13.05
CA GLY A 90 9.50 10.85 -14.44
C GLY A 90 9.95 9.81 -15.48
N ARG A 91 10.53 8.69 -15.05
CA ARG A 91 10.78 7.52 -15.91
C ARG A 91 10.11 6.29 -15.29
N ALA A 92 9.32 5.59 -16.09
CA ALA A 92 8.68 4.32 -15.74
C ALA A 92 9.07 3.26 -16.77
#